data_AF-A0A821VPT5-F1
#
_entry.id   AF-A0A821VPT5-F1
#
_cell.length_a   1.000
_cell.length_b   1.000
_cell.length_c   1.000
_cell.angle_alpha   90.00
_cell.angle_beta   90.00
_cell.angle_gamma   90.00
#
_symmetry.space_group_name_H-M   'P 1'
#
loop_
_entity.id
_entity.type
_entity.pdbx_description
1 polymer ?
#
loop_
_entity_poly.entity_id
_entity_poly.type
_entity_poly.pdbx_seq_one_letter_code
_entity_poly.pdbx_strand_id
1 'polypeptide(L)'
;MDSNRYYQYLNHSQSPLRVNQFWFYHHEPGLNRSFDEAYKLMGKLDRERNVAKNNDARNLLDEKLSNWFLPYGEKIDSIREPFFRQLLIAACLSSVRELLRRTRIRVSLNKARNMFGIIDEYNLLKPDEVFIQYTRLNDHEDKEKNDKCQNTRILSNCKVVITKNPCHHPGDIQTFTAVNREELKHLKDVIVFSQPGDCPASHQINESDLNGDEYAVIWYEDLVPLQIPNAVPFDYDSQKALPELDRPVNQDDINHVVLQIAESDYLGRLPNLHLAYTDSYGVDSNERPNKDVLSTLILAGVISFGVDSGQTGQHPLDNNQIRKQKKALRDERPDFMENANMKSYPSKKYLINIHFKRKLYRSSRRMLPGWNGLLR
;
A
#
# COMPACT_ATOMS: atom_id res chain seq x y z
N MET A 1 -24.30 14.13 12.73
CA MET A 1 -24.01 15.06 11.62
C MET A 1 -23.51 14.22 10.49
N ASP A 2 -24.39 13.93 9.54
CA ASP A 2 -24.15 13.08 8.38
C ASP A 2 -22.97 13.61 7.57
N SER A 3 -21.83 12.94 7.67
CA SER A 3 -20.72 13.24 6.80
C SER A 3 -20.90 12.45 5.51
N ASN A 4 -21.49 13.10 4.49
CA ASN A 4 -21.40 12.71 3.09
C ASN A 4 -19.92 12.69 2.68
N ARG A 5 -19.21 11.62 3.03
CA ARG A 5 -17.82 11.40 2.59
C ARG A 5 -17.82 10.26 1.60
N TYR A 6 -17.86 10.62 0.33
CA TYR A 6 -17.67 9.69 -0.77
C TYR A 6 -16.17 9.51 -0.98
N TYR A 7 -15.72 8.28 -0.79
CA TYR A 7 -14.33 7.96 -0.96
C TYR A 7 -14.17 6.64 -1.69
N GLN A 8 -13.44 6.64 -2.79
CA GLN A 8 -13.15 5.44 -3.57
C GLN A 8 -11.68 5.12 -3.39
N TYR A 9 -11.35 3.95 -2.85
CA TYR A 9 -9.95 3.56 -2.68
C TYR A 9 -9.37 3.13 -4.04
N LEU A 10 -8.15 3.56 -4.35
CA LEU A 10 -7.66 3.55 -5.74
C LEU A 10 -6.53 2.55 -6.01
N ASN A 11 -5.57 2.34 -5.11
CA ASN A 11 -4.36 1.57 -5.44
C ASN A 11 -3.54 1.27 -4.17
N HIS A 12 -2.73 0.22 -4.20
CA HIS A 12 -1.60 0.01 -3.30
C HIS A 12 -0.42 -0.65 -4.02
N SER A 13 0.60 0.09 -4.43
CA SER A 13 1.81 -0.54 -4.99
C SER A 13 2.83 -0.85 -3.88
N GLN A 14 3.10 -2.14 -3.66
CA GLN A 14 4.45 -2.60 -3.34
C GLN A 14 5.17 -2.81 -4.67
N SER A 15 6.39 -2.32 -4.81
CA SER A 15 7.30 -2.97 -5.73
C SER A 15 7.78 -4.24 -5.01
N PRO A 16 7.71 -5.43 -5.63
CA PRO A 16 8.30 -6.64 -5.04
C PRO A 16 9.82 -6.48 -4.76
N LEU A 17 10.45 -5.43 -5.32
CA LEU A 17 11.86 -5.10 -5.16
C LEU A 17 12.13 -3.89 -4.24
N ARG A 18 11.12 -3.16 -3.75
CA ARG A 18 11.32 -1.99 -2.85
C ARG A 18 10.25 -1.86 -1.78
N VAL A 19 10.71 -1.67 -0.54
CA VAL A 19 10.00 -1.60 0.76
C VAL A 19 9.05 -0.40 0.94
N ASN A 20 8.38 0.06 -0.12
CA ASN A 20 7.47 1.20 -0.05
C ASN A 20 6.03 0.73 -0.33
N GLN A 21 5.18 0.86 0.69
CA GLN A 21 3.74 0.60 0.67
C GLN A 21 3.00 1.94 0.56
N PHE A 22 1.92 2.01 -0.22
CA PHE A 22 1.18 3.26 -0.46
C PHE A 22 -0.33 3.04 -0.43
N TRP A 23 -1.06 3.95 0.21
CA TRP A 23 -2.53 3.92 0.31
C TRP A 23 -3.15 4.99 -0.59
N PHE A 24 -3.89 4.69 -1.65
CA PHE A 24 -4.48 5.74 -2.50
C PHE A 24 -5.98 5.90 -2.26
N TYR A 25 -6.43 7.15 -2.04
CA TYR A 25 -7.84 7.50 -1.87
C TYR A 25 -8.24 8.49 -2.97
N HIS A 26 -9.33 8.19 -3.67
CA HIS A 26 -10.03 9.06 -4.60
C HIS A 26 -10.91 10.03 -3.83
N HIS A 27 -11.04 11.20 -4.41
CA HIS A 27 -11.94 12.23 -3.95
C HIS A 27 -12.70 12.76 -5.18
N GLU A 28 -14.02 12.80 -5.11
CA GLU A 28 -14.89 13.28 -6.20
C GLU A 28 -14.57 14.74 -6.59
N PRO A 29 -14.74 15.19 -7.85
CA PRO A 29 -14.55 16.59 -8.21
C PRO A 29 -15.65 17.47 -7.58
N GLY A 30 -15.34 18.20 -6.49
CA GLY A 30 -16.28 19.18 -5.92
C GLY A 30 -16.10 19.51 -4.44
N LEU A 31 -15.69 18.54 -3.60
CA LEU A 31 -15.35 18.79 -2.21
C LEU A 31 -13.85 19.13 -2.05
N ASN A 32 -13.49 20.41 -2.00
CA ASN A 32 -12.11 20.78 -1.62
C ASN A 32 -11.91 20.51 -0.12
N ARG A 33 -11.53 19.29 0.27
CA ARG A 33 -11.07 19.04 1.65
C ARG A 33 -9.79 19.81 1.91
N SER A 34 -9.77 20.53 3.02
CA SER A 34 -8.59 21.30 3.42
C SER A 34 -7.43 20.37 3.77
N PHE A 35 -6.20 20.90 3.69
CA PHE A 35 -5.00 20.18 4.12
C PHE A 35 -5.14 19.60 5.53
N ASP A 36 -5.85 20.32 6.41
CA ASP A 36 -6.00 19.97 7.81
C ASP A 36 -6.88 18.73 8.02
N GLU A 37 -7.85 18.48 7.14
CA GLU A 37 -8.68 17.28 7.22
C GLU A 37 -7.91 16.01 6.81
N ALA A 38 -7.13 16.09 5.73
CA ALA A 38 -6.24 15.02 5.32
C ALA A 38 -5.11 14.79 6.35
N TYR A 39 -4.62 15.87 6.97
CA TYR A 39 -3.62 15.79 8.03
C TYR A 39 -4.13 15.05 9.27
N LYS A 40 -5.39 15.31 9.68
CA LYS A 40 -6.04 14.58 10.80
C LYS A 40 -6.10 13.07 10.56
N LEU A 41 -6.32 12.63 9.32
CA LEU A 41 -6.47 11.21 8.97
C LEU A 41 -5.17 10.39 9.08
N MET A 42 -4.00 11.00 8.92
CA MET A 42 -2.71 10.27 9.05
C MET A 42 -2.24 10.14 10.50
N GLY A 43 -3.02 10.65 11.45
CA GLY A 43 -2.64 10.78 12.85
C GLY A 43 -1.84 12.05 13.14
N LYS A 44 -1.78 12.42 14.42
CA LYS A 44 -0.99 13.56 14.88
C LYS A 44 0.51 13.26 14.71
N LEU A 45 1.18 14.01 13.83
CA LEU A 45 2.66 14.00 13.71
C LEU A 45 3.32 14.86 14.81
N ASP A 46 2.67 15.00 15.97
CA ASP A 46 3.12 15.89 17.04
C ASP A 46 4.50 15.44 17.55
N ARG A 47 4.80 14.14 17.54
CA ARG A 47 6.14 13.63 17.91
C ARG A 47 7.23 14.11 16.96
N GLU A 48 6.99 14.04 15.65
CA GLU A 48 7.96 14.49 14.64
C GLU A 48 8.08 16.01 14.56
N ARG A 49 7.01 16.74 14.95
CA ARG A 49 6.99 18.21 15.00
C ARG A 49 7.59 18.76 16.30
N ASN A 50 7.49 18.02 17.41
CA ASN A 50 7.98 18.43 18.72
C ASN A 50 9.47 18.16 18.95
N VAL A 51 10.17 17.48 18.02
CA VAL A 51 11.63 17.32 18.11
C VAL A 51 12.38 18.66 18.20
N ALA A 52 11.78 19.74 17.68
CA ALA A 52 12.30 21.10 17.79
C ALA A 52 12.13 21.75 19.17
N LYS A 53 11.39 21.13 20.10
CA LYS A 53 11.20 21.60 21.49
C LYS A 53 11.97 20.64 22.41
N ASN A 54 12.99 21.15 23.09
CA ASN A 54 14.06 20.45 23.83
C ASN A 54 13.73 19.16 24.64
N ASN A 55 12.48 18.86 24.97
CA ASN A 55 12.12 17.68 25.76
C ASN A 55 12.04 16.36 24.97
N ASP A 56 11.81 16.41 23.64
CA ASP A 56 11.58 15.19 22.85
C ASP A 56 12.82 14.66 22.12
N ALA A 57 13.93 15.40 22.15
CA ALA A 57 15.18 15.00 21.52
C ALA A 57 15.72 13.67 22.09
N ARG A 58 15.70 13.49 23.42
CA ARG A 58 16.10 12.23 24.06
C ARG A 58 15.18 11.07 23.66
N ASN A 59 13.86 11.27 23.70
CA ASN A 59 12.89 10.23 23.30
C ASN A 59 13.08 9.78 21.84
N LEU A 60 13.38 10.72 20.93
CA LEU A 60 13.66 10.37 19.54
C LEU A 60 14.97 9.57 19.39
N LEU A 61 16.00 9.93 20.16
CA LEU A 61 17.25 9.16 20.18
C LEU A 61 17.02 7.76 20.78
N ASP A 62 16.27 7.64 21.88
CA ASP A 62 15.91 6.35 22.49
C ASP A 62 15.05 5.49 21.53
N GLU A 63 14.17 6.09 20.73
CA GLU A 63 13.36 5.36 19.75
C GLU A 63 14.19 4.88 18.55
N LYS A 64 15.14 5.70 18.08
CA LYS A 64 15.91 5.44 16.85
C LYS A 64 17.25 4.75 17.08
N LEU A 65 17.78 4.80 18.30
CA LEU A 65 19.07 4.24 18.68
C LEU A 65 18.88 3.24 19.82
N SER A 66 19.68 2.18 19.80
CA SER A 66 19.69 1.19 20.87
C SER A 66 20.20 1.80 22.19
N ASN A 67 19.53 1.49 23.30
CA ASN A 67 19.78 2.03 24.65
C ASN A 67 21.23 1.94 25.16
N TRP A 68 22.09 1.08 24.60
CA TRP A 68 23.51 0.98 24.99
C TRP A 68 24.37 2.13 24.46
N PHE A 69 23.89 2.86 23.46
CA PHE A 69 24.64 3.93 22.80
C PHE A 69 24.52 5.28 23.52
N LEU A 70 23.49 5.45 24.35
CA LEU A 70 23.22 6.72 25.03
C LEU A 70 23.80 6.69 26.45
N PRO A 71 24.63 7.67 26.84
CA PRO A 71 25.22 7.72 28.17
C PRO A 71 24.11 7.88 29.22
N TYR A 72 23.83 6.79 29.93
CA TYR A 72 22.85 6.77 31.00
C TYR A 72 23.42 7.46 32.25
N GLY A 73 22.77 8.53 32.71
CA GLY A 73 23.06 9.17 34.00
C GLY A 73 23.87 10.47 33.95
N GLU A 74 24.48 10.82 32.82
CA GLU A 74 25.15 12.13 32.67
C GLU A 74 24.19 13.18 32.11
N LYS A 75 24.18 14.39 32.70
CA LYS A 75 23.43 15.55 32.20
C LYS A 75 24.13 16.14 30.96
N ILE A 76 24.26 15.36 29.90
CA ILE A 76 24.72 15.86 28.62
C ILE A 76 23.58 16.66 27.99
N ASP A 77 23.87 17.90 27.62
CA ASP A 77 22.95 18.72 26.82
C ASP A 77 23.09 18.28 25.36
N SER A 78 22.18 17.40 24.91
CA SER A 78 22.17 16.81 23.57
C SER A 78 22.07 17.84 22.44
N ILE A 79 21.75 19.10 22.75
CA ILE A 79 21.57 20.18 21.76
C ILE A 79 22.84 21.03 21.66
N ARG A 80 23.54 21.24 22.77
CA ARG A 80 24.80 21.99 22.80
C ARG A 80 26.00 21.14 22.40
N GLU A 81 25.98 19.86 22.73
CA GLU A 81 27.07 18.95 22.40
C GLU A 81 27.05 18.62 20.89
N PRO A 82 28.14 18.91 20.14
CA PRO A 82 28.16 18.77 18.68
C PRO A 82 27.84 17.37 18.15
N PHE A 83 28.30 16.31 18.80
CA PHE A 83 28.05 14.93 18.36
C PHE A 83 26.58 14.54 18.51
N PHE A 84 25.97 14.77 19.68
CA PHE A 84 24.54 14.50 19.90
C PHE A 84 23.64 15.38 19.05
N ARG A 85 24.04 16.64 18.81
CA ARG A 85 23.32 17.53 17.89
C ARG A 85 23.33 16.99 16.46
N GLN A 86 24.48 16.51 15.96
CA GLN A 86 24.57 15.89 14.64
C GLN A 86 23.76 14.59 14.56
N LEU A 87 23.78 13.78 15.62
CA LEU A 87 23.02 12.54 15.72
C LEU A 87 21.51 12.79 15.72
N LEU A 88 21.06 13.83 16.43
CA LEU A 88 19.67 14.29 16.38
C LEU A 88 19.27 14.73 14.98
N ILE A 89 20.09 15.57 14.32
CA ILE A 89 19.82 16.00 12.93
C ILE A 89 19.74 14.78 12.01
N ALA A 90 20.64 13.81 12.15
CA ALA A 90 20.64 12.58 11.35
C ALA A 90 19.38 11.73 11.62
N ALA A 91 18.97 11.57 12.88
CA ALA A 91 17.75 10.87 13.27
C ALA A 91 16.51 11.58 12.70
N CYS A 92 16.43 12.90 12.81
CA CYS A 92 15.33 13.66 12.21
C CYS A 92 15.31 13.56 10.68
N LEU A 93 16.46 13.69 10.02
CA LEU A 93 16.57 13.52 8.57
C LEU A 93 16.16 12.11 8.16
N SER A 94 16.53 11.10 8.94
CA SER A 94 16.11 9.72 8.73
C SER A 94 14.59 9.57 8.86
N SER A 95 13.99 10.12 9.93
CA SER A 95 12.53 10.11 10.13
C SER A 95 11.78 10.88 9.03
N VAL A 96 12.27 12.04 8.61
CA VAL A 96 11.69 12.81 7.50
C VAL A 96 11.83 12.04 6.19
N ARG A 97 13.00 11.46 5.91
CA ARG A 97 13.20 10.60 4.73
C ARG A 97 12.30 9.37 4.78
N GLU A 98 12.09 8.79 5.95
CA GLU A 98 11.19 7.67 6.16
C GLU A 98 9.74 8.08 5.87
N LEU A 99 9.27 9.19 6.44
CA LEU A 99 7.93 9.75 6.17
C LEU A 99 7.73 10.09 4.69
N LEU A 100 8.76 10.62 4.02
CA LEU A 100 8.75 10.91 2.58
C LEU A 100 8.69 9.64 1.73
N ARG A 101 9.46 8.62 2.11
CA ARG A 101 9.52 7.34 1.39
C ARG A 101 8.29 6.46 1.65
N ARG A 102 7.71 6.55 2.85
CA ARG A 102 6.62 5.74 3.36
C ARG A 102 5.45 6.62 3.74
N THR A 103 4.79 7.30 2.79
CA THR A 103 3.52 8.02 3.04
C THR A 103 2.39 7.02 3.38
N ARG A 104 2.52 6.42 4.56
CA ARG A 104 1.65 5.45 5.18
C ARG A 104 0.65 6.23 6.02
N ILE A 105 -0.62 5.97 5.81
CA ILE A 105 -1.65 6.40 6.74
C ILE A 105 -1.46 5.50 7.97
N ARG A 106 -1.11 6.09 9.12
CA ARG A 106 -1.02 5.32 10.36
C ARG A 106 -2.44 5.03 10.83
N VAL A 107 -2.81 3.76 10.81
CA VAL A 107 -4.06 3.27 11.39
C VAL A 107 -3.72 2.66 12.75
N SER A 108 -4.56 2.89 13.76
CA SER A 108 -4.40 2.27 15.08
C SER A 108 -4.36 0.74 14.98
N LEU A 109 -3.57 0.11 15.85
CA LEU A 109 -3.31 -1.34 15.86
C LEU A 109 -4.58 -2.19 16.05
N ASN A 110 -5.66 -1.58 16.54
CA ASN A 110 -6.95 -2.20 16.78
C ASN A 110 -8.04 -1.73 15.79
N LYS A 111 -7.64 -1.13 14.65
CA LYS A 111 -8.52 -0.66 13.58
C LYS A 111 -8.15 -1.17 12.18
N ALA A 112 -6.97 -1.75 12.01
CA ALA A 112 -6.55 -2.46 10.80
C ALA A 112 -5.42 -3.45 11.10
N ARG A 113 -5.31 -4.52 10.31
CA ARG A 113 -4.25 -5.54 10.41
C ARG A 113 -3.94 -6.19 9.08
N ASN A 114 -2.74 -6.76 8.99
CA ASN A 114 -2.48 -7.83 8.04
C ASN A 114 -2.90 -9.16 8.68
N MET A 115 -3.66 -9.98 7.96
CA MET A 115 -4.17 -11.27 8.43
C MET A 115 -4.00 -12.32 7.33
N PHE A 116 -3.69 -13.56 7.72
CA PHE A 116 -3.76 -14.67 6.77
C PHE A 116 -5.20 -14.98 6.40
N GLY A 117 -5.45 -15.22 5.12
CA GLY A 117 -6.75 -15.67 4.64
C GLY A 117 -6.91 -17.18 4.77
N ILE A 118 -8.08 -17.61 5.21
CA ILE A 118 -8.53 -19.01 5.19
C ILE A 118 -9.97 -19.09 4.69
N ILE A 119 -10.40 -20.30 4.34
CA ILE A 119 -11.75 -20.57 3.86
C ILE A 119 -12.65 -21.05 5.01
N ASP A 120 -13.93 -20.74 4.92
CA ASP A 120 -14.96 -21.30 5.79
C ASP A 120 -15.30 -22.73 5.38
N GLU A 121 -14.67 -23.70 6.04
CA GLU A 121 -14.89 -25.14 5.81
C GLU A 121 -16.29 -25.62 6.24
N TYR A 122 -17.03 -24.82 7.02
CA TYR A 122 -18.35 -25.17 7.52
C TYR A 122 -19.50 -24.59 6.68
N ASN A 123 -19.19 -23.74 5.70
CA ASN A 123 -20.15 -23.08 4.82
C ASN A 123 -21.25 -22.29 5.59
N LEU A 124 -20.82 -21.52 6.59
CA LEU A 124 -21.65 -20.67 7.46
C LEU A 124 -21.75 -19.22 6.98
N LEU A 125 -20.78 -18.76 6.20
CA LEU A 125 -20.68 -17.40 5.68
C LEU A 125 -21.31 -17.27 4.29
N LYS A 126 -22.05 -16.18 4.08
CA LYS A 126 -22.56 -15.79 2.75
C LYS A 126 -21.44 -15.16 1.88
N PRO A 127 -21.62 -15.07 0.54
CA PRO A 127 -20.59 -14.55 -0.36
C PRO A 127 -20.00 -13.17 0.00
N ASP A 128 -20.78 -12.29 0.65
CA ASP A 128 -20.39 -10.95 1.06
C ASP A 128 -20.08 -10.82 2.57
N GLU A 129 -20.00 -11.96 3.27
CA GLU A 129 -19.71 -12.05 4.70
C GLU A 129 -18.29 -12.60 4.95
N VAL A 130 -17.64 -12.10 5.99
CA VAL A 130 -16.37 -12.60 6.50
C VAL A 130 -16.42 -12.78 8.01
N PHE A 131 -15.67 -13.72 8.55
CA PHE A 131 -15.45 -13.83 10.00
C PHE A 131 -14.04 -13.35 10.35
N ILE A 132 -13.96 -12.46 11.34
CA ILE A 132 -12.70 -11.87 11.80
C ILE A 132 -12.69 -11.81 13.33
N GLN A 133 -11.71 -12.47 13.93
CA GLN A 133 -11.39 -12.38 15.34
C GLN A 133 -9.91 -12.03 15.51
N TYR A 134 -9.59 -11.02 16.30
CA TYR A 134 -8.21 -10.52 16.44
C TYR A 134 -7.80 -10.33 17.90
N THR A 135 -6.52 -10.53 18.19
CA THR A 135 -5.92 -10.29 19.51
C THR A 135 -5.66 -8.80 19.70
N ARG A 136 -6.38 -8.12 20.60
CA ARG A 136 -6.18 -6.69 20.89
C ARG A 136 -4.74 -6.44 21.35
N LEU A 137 -4.09 -5.49 20.69
CA LEU A 137 -2.74 -5.05 21.02
C LEU A 137 -2.81 -3.78 21.85
N ASN A 138 -1.90 -3.60 22.80
CA ASN A 138 -1.82 -2.37 23.59
C ASN A 138 -1.35 -1.24 22.68
N ASP A 139 -2.22 -0.27 22.41
CA ASP A 139 -1.83 0.98 21.79
C ASP A 139 -1.36 1.94 22.90
N HIS A 140 -0.31 2.74 22.66
CA HIS A 140 0.23 3.68 23.66
C HIS A 140 -0.80 4.74 24.13
N GLU A 141 -1.95 4.84 23.47
CA GLU A 141 -3.06 5.73 23.81
C GLU A 141 -4.08 5.09 24.80
N ASP A 142 -4.06 3.77 24.99
CA ASP A 142 -4.98 3.07 25.89
C ASP A 142 -4.32 2.85 27.26
N LYS A 143 -4.51 3.81 28.18
CA LYS A 143 -4.09 3.71 29.60
C LYS A 143 -5.08 2.90 30.47
N GLU A 144 -5.72 1.88 29.93
CA GLU A 144 -6.61 1.03 30.72
C GLU A 144 -6.00 -0.35 30.96
N LYS A 145 -6.13 -0.78 32.22
CA LYS A 145 -5.31 -1.80 32.87
C LYS A 145 -5.45 -3.17 32.22
N ASN A 146 -4.28 -3.83 32.13
CA ASN A 146 -4.10 -5.23 31.79
C ASN A 146 -5.06 -6.14 32.58
N ASP A 147 -5.95 -6.81 31.87
CA ASP A 147 -6.57 -8.04 32.34
C ASP A 147 -6.02 -9.22 31.51
N LYS A 148 -5.47 -10.21 32.20
CA LYS A 148 -4.60 -11.27 31.65
C LYS A 148 -5.35 -12.46 31.04
N CYS A 149 -6.64 -12.32 30.73
CA CYS A 149 -7.45 -13.39 30.12
C CYS A 149 -7.84 -13.01 28.68
N GLN A 150 -7.20 -13.64 27.70
CA GLN A 150 -7.51 -13.64 26.25
C GLN A 150 -8.21 -12.38 25.73
N ASN A 151 -7.44 -11.32 25.49
CA ASN A 151 -7.93 -10.04 24.96
C ASN A 151 -8.25 -10.12 23.45
N THR A 152 -9.00 -11.13 22.99
CA THR A 152 -9.44 -11.22 21.59
C THR A 152 -10.78 -10.52 21.40
N ARG A 153 -10.96 -9.86 20.26
CA ARG A 153 -12.20 -9.20 19.86
C ARG A 153 -12.69 -9.78 18.54
N ILE A 154 -14.00 -9.99 18.45
CA ILE A 154 -14.67 -10.41 17.23
C ILE A 154 -15.27 -9.17 16.58
N LEU A 155 -15.06 -9.00 15.28
CA LEU A 155 -15.75 -7.97 14.50
C LEU A 155 -17.14 -8.49 14.13
N SER A 156 -18.17 -7.70 14.39
CA SER A 156 -19.56 -8.07 14.12
C SER A 156 -20.38 -6.87 13.69
N ASN A 157 -21.24 -7.07 12.69
CA ASN A 157 -22.17 -6.07 12.15
C ASN A 157 -21.48 -4.77 11.68
N CYS A 158 -20.25 -4.87 11.18
CA CYS A 158 -19.51 -3.74 10.63
C CYS A 158 -18.97 -4.06 9.23
N LYS A 159 -18.83 -3.02 8.40
CA LYS A 159 -18.16 -3.16 7.10
C LYS A 159 -16.65 -3.13 7.26
N VAL A 160 -15.97 -3.96 6.51
CA VAL A 160 -14.51 -4.06 6.47
C VAL A 160 -14.04 -3.97 5.03
N VAL A 161 -12.93 -3.24 4.81
CA VAL A 161 -12.22 -3.24 3.53
C VAL A 161 -11.10 -4.25 3.60
N ILE A 162 -10.98 -5.04 2.54
CA ILE A 162 -9.98 -6.08 2.40
C ILE A 162 -9.27 -5.88 1.06
N THR A 163 -7.95 -5.97 1.08
CA THR A 163 -7.12 -5.94 -0.14
C THR A 163 -5.86 -6.76 0.06
N LYS A 164 -5.31 -7.28 -1.05
CA LYS A 164 -4.01 -7.96 -1.11
C LYS A 164 -2.99 -7.03 -1.76
N ASN A 165 -1.78 -7.03 -1.22
CA ASN A 165 -0.73 -6.14 -1.67
C ASN A 165 0.26 -6.89 -2.59
N PRO A 166 0.71 -6.29 -3.71
CA PRO A 166 0.27 -5.01 -4.28
C PRO A 166 -1.13 -5.09 -4.90
N CYS A 167 -1.89 -3.99 -4.85
CA CYS A 167 -3.18 -3.81 -5.50
C CYS A 167 -3.04 -2.77 -6.63
N HIS A 168 -3.49 -3.12 -7.82
CA HIS A 168 -3.38 -2.27 -9.01
C HIS A 168 -4.73 -1.99 -9.65
N HIS A 169 -5.62 -2.97 -9.64
CA HIS A 169 -6.96 -2.84 -10.17
C HIS A 169 -7.92 -2.34 -9.05
N PRO A 170 -8.89 -1.46 -9.36
CA PRO A 170 -9.89 -1.05 -8.36
C PRO A 170 -10.66 -2.21 -7.73
N GLY A 171 -10.86 -3.29 -8.51
CA GLY A 171 -11.50 -4.53 -8.06
C GLY A 171 -10.67 -5.33 -7.06
N ASP A 172 -9.38 -5.07 -6.89
CA ASP A 172 -8.53 -5.74 -5.88
C ASP A 172 -8.85 -5.31 -4.45
N ILE A 173 -9.84 -4.42 -4.29
CA ILE A 173 -10.29 -3.88 -3.02
C ILE A 173 -11.77 -4.16 -2.92
N GLN A 174 -12.11 -4.96 -1.92
CA GLN A 174 -13.46 -5.44 -1.74
C GLN A 174 -13.91 -5.13 -0.32
N THR A 175 -15.14 -4.63 -0.21
CA THR A 175 -15.80 -4.36 1.07
C THR A 175 -16.71 -5.52 1.41
N PHE A 176 -16.56 -6.04 2.62
CA PHE A 176 -17.34 -7.17 3.14
C PHE A 176 -18.05 -6.79 4.44
N THR A 177 -19.00 -7.63 4.86
CA THR A 177 -19.65 -7.53 6.16
C THR A 177 -19.00 -8.49 7.14
N ALA A 178 -18.40 -7.98 8.22
CA ALA A 178 -17.89 -8.83 9.28
C ALA A 178 -19.04 -9.33 10.17
N VAL A 179 -19.18 -10.64 10.32
CA VAL A 179 -20.24 -11.30 11.09
C VAL A 179 -19.65 -12.21 12.17
N ASN A 180 -20.37 -12.34 13.28
CA ASN A 180 -20.01 -13.28 14.34
C ASN A 180 -20.66 -14.65 14.09
N ARG A 181 -19.86 -15.71 14.11
CA ARG A 181 -20.29 -17.12 14.04
C ARG A 181 -19.66 -17.86 15.21
N GLU A 182 -20.46 -18.57 16.01
CA GLU A 182 -19.99 -19.24 17.22
C GLU A 182 -19.00 -20.36 16.88
N GLU A 183 -19.30 -21.07 15.81
CA GLU A 183 -18.57 -22.21 15.28
C GLU A 183 -17.16 -21.81 14.83
N LEU A 184 -16.97 -20.56 14.40
CA LEU A 184 -15.69 -20.05 13.88
C LEU A 184 -14.80 -19.39 14.96
N LYS A 185 -15.25 -19.27 16.22
CA LYS A 185 -14.51 -18.57 17.30
C LYS A 185 -13.16 -19.17 17.68
N HIS A 186 -12.90 -20.40 17.27
CA HIS A 186 -11.60 -21.03 17.46
C HIS A 186 -10.53 -20.43 16.51
N LEU A 187 -10.95 -19.80 15.41
CA LEU A 187 -10.10 -19.14 14.43
C LEU A 187 -9.77 -17.72 14.91
N LYS A 188 -8.48 -17.43 15.12
CA LYS A 188 -7.97 -16.18 15.72
C LYS A 188 -6.84 -15.61 14.88
N ASP A 189 -6.81 -14.29 14.75
CA ASP A 189 -5.81 -13.52 13.98
C ASP A 189 -5.71 -13.94 12.50
N VAL A 190 -6.82 -14.43 11.96
CA VAL A 190 -7.02 -14.80 10.56
C VAL A 190 -8.31 -14.17 10.06
N ILE A 191 -8.43 -14.04 8.73
CA ILE A 191 -9.68 -13.71 8.07
C ILE A 191 -10.26 -14.95 7.41
N VAL A 192 -11.53 -15.23 7.69
CA VAL A 192 -12.25 -16.36 7.12
C VAL A 192 -13.16 -15.85 6.01
N PHE A 193 -12.92 -16.32 4.79
CA PHE A 193 -13.73 -16.03 3.62
C PHE A 193 -14.83 -17.08 3.43
N SER A 194 -15.94 -16.66 2.85
CA SER A 194 -17.03 -17.54 2.47
C SER A 194 -16.62 -18.52 1.34
N GLN A 195 -17.06 -19.77 1.46
CA GLN A 195 -17.01 -20.74 0.36
C GLN A 195 -17.96 -20.45 -0.82
N PRO A 196 -19.24 -20.05 -0.62
CA PRO A 196 -20.21 -19.97 -1.71
C PRO A 196 -19.99 -18.76 -2.62
N GLY A 197 -20.29 -18.93 -3.90
CA GLY A 197 -20.23 -17.90 -4.96
C GLY A 197 -19.73 -18.46 -6.29
N ASP A 198 -19.99 -17.76 -7.40
CA ASP A 198 -19.46 -18.14 -8.72
C ASP A 198 -17.93 -17.94 -8.81
N CYS A 199 -17.39 -17.00 -8.00
CA CYS A 199 -15.96 -16.75 -7.83
C CYS A 199 -15.69 -16.60 -6.32
N PRO A 200 -14.78 -17.40 -5.73
CA PRO A 200 -14.47 -17.32 -4.31
C PRO A 200 -14.10 -15.88 -3.89
N ALA A 201 -14.54 -15.45 -2.71
CA ALA A 201 -14.33 -14.09 -2.23
C ALA A 201 -12.83 -13.68 -2.20
N SER A 202 -11.92 -14.64 -1.99
CA SER A 202 -10.47 -14.44 -2.05
C SER A 202 -9.96 -14.15 -3.47
N HIS A 203 -10.48 -14.84 -4.48
CA HIS A 203 -10.05 -14.73 -5.87
C HIS A 203 -10.39 -13.35 -6.45
N GLN A 204 -11.48 -12.73 -5.97
CA GLN A 204 -11.86 -11.37 -6.32
C GLN A 204 -10.79 -10.34 -5.91
N ILE A 205 -9.89 -10.69 -4.99
CA ILE A 205 -8.86 -9.83 -4.41
C ILE A 205 -7.49 -10.24 -4.96
N ASN A 206 -7.15 -9.75 -6.15
CA ASN A 206 -5.84 -9.96 -6.79
C ASN A 206 -5.42 -11.44 -6.85
N GLU A 207 -6.33 -12.30 -7.37
CA GLU A 207 -6.09 -13.74 -7.62
C GLU A 207 -5.62 -14.52 -6.39
N SER A 208 -6.12 -14.19 -5.21
CA SER A 208 -5.64 -14.87 -4.00
C SER A 208 -6.19 -16.31 -3.89
N ASP A 209 -5.27 -17.27 -3.80
CA ASP A 209 -5.52 -18.70 -3.73
C ASP A 209 -5.44 -19.26 -2.29
N LEU A 210 -5.28 -18.39 -1.29
CA LEU A 210 -5.19 -18.73 0.14
C LEU A 210 -4.03 -19.67 0.50
N ASN A 211 -2.97 -19.75 -0.31
CA ASN A 211 -1.80 -20.61 -0.07
C ASN A 211 -0.79 -20.07 0.98
N GLY A 212 -1.20 -19.10 1.81
CA GLY A 212 -0.33 -18.29 2.67
C GLY A 212 -0.44 -16.78 2.44
N ASP A 213 -1.43 -16.34 1.66
CA ASP A 213 -1.67 -14.94 1.37
C ASP A 213 -2.05 -14.12 2.62
N GLU A 214 -1.41 -12.96 2.75
CA GLU A 214 -1.73 -11.94 3.74
C GLU A 214 -2.60 -10.83 3.15
N TYR A 215 -3.67 -10.49 3.87
CA TYR A 215 -4.63 -9.47 3.51
C TYR A 215 -4.53 -8.28 4.44
N ALA A 216 -4.52 -7.07 3.86
CA ALA A 216 -4.73 -5.85 4.62
C ALA A 216 -6.24 -5.70 4.89
N VAL A 217 -6.64 -5.92 6.15
CA VAL A 217 -8.02 -5.86 6.64
C VAL A 217 -8.19 -4.59 7.46
N ILE A 218 -9.16 -3.74 7.11
CA ILE A 218 -9.38 -2.43 7.72
C ILE A 218 -10.83 -2.28 8.11
N TRP A 219 -11.05 -1.97 9.38
CA TRP A 219 -12.37 -1.66 9.94
C TRP A 219 -12.37 -0.26 10.58
N TYR A 220 -11.45 0.60 10.13
CA TYR A 220 -11.47 2.00 10.51
C TYR A 220 -12.51 2.74 9.67
N GLU A 221 -13.60 3.17 10.30
CA GLU A 221 -14.76 3.81 9.63
C GLU A 221 -14.39 4.94 8.66
N ASP A 222 -13.38 5.75 8.97
CA ASP A 222 -12.92 6.85 8.11
C ASP A 222 -12.26 6.37 6.79
N LEU A 223 -11.85 5.10 6.70
CA LEU A 223 -11.18 4.50 5.54
C LEU A 223 -12.07 3.47 4.81
N VAL A 224 -13.17 3.04 5.41
CA VAL A 224 -14.12 2.10 4.81
C VAL A 224 -15.11 2.86 3.92
N PRO A 225 -15.21 2.57 2.61
CA PRO A 225 -16.11 3.24 1.70
C PRO A 225 -17.55 2.71 1.86
N LEU A 226 -18.26 3.23 2.86
CA LEU A 226 -19.60 2.75 3.24
C LEU A 226 -20.69 2.99 2.18
N GLN A 227 -20.45 3.89 1.22
CA GLN A 227 -21.45 4.37 0.27
C GLN A 227 -21.14 3.99 -1.19
N ILE A 228 -20.00 3.33 -1.44
CA ILE A 228 -19.56 2.98 -2.78
C ILE A 228 -19.67 1.46 -2.96
N PRO A 229 -20.34 0.97 -4.01
CA PRO A 229 -20.37 -0.45 -4.30
C PRO A 229 -18.96 -0.95 -4.67
N ASN A 230 -18.70 -2.22 -4.44
CA ASN A 230 -17.45 -2.82 -4.86
C ASN A 230 -17.29 -2.71 -6.38
N ALA A 231 -16.08 -2.39 -6.82
CA ALA A 231 -15.73 -2.45 -8.23
C ALA A 231 -15.74 -3.91 -8.70
N VAL A 232 -16.08 -4.12 -9.96
CA VAL A 232 -16.02 -5.44 -10.59
C VAL A 232 -14.57 -5.94 -10.50
N PRO A 233 -14.33 -7.15 -9.96
CA PRO A 233 -13.01 -7.77 -9.99
C PRO A 233 -12.49 -7.89 -11.42
N PHE A 234 -11.17 -7.85 -11.60
CA PHE A 234 -10.61 -8.11 -12.92
C PHE A 234 -10.74 -9.61 -13.24
N ASP A 235 -10.99 -9.94 -14.50
CA ASP A 235 -11.05 -11.32 -14.96
C ASP A 235 -9.64 -11.84 -15.26
N TYR A 236 -9.14 -12.59 -14.29
CA TYR A 236 -7.77 -13.05 -14.23
C TYR A 236 -7.56 -14.42 -14.91
N ASP A 237 -8.62 -15.21 -15.09
CA ASP A 237 -8.59 -16.57 -15.64
C ASP A 237 -8.41 -16.60 -17.18
N SER A 238 -8.26 -15.44 -17.82
CA SER A 238 -8.11 -15.30 -19.27
C SER A 238 -6.73 -15.71 -19.81
N GLN A 239 -5.95 -16.47 -19.04
CA GLN A 239 -4.61 -16.91 -19.44
C GLN A 239 -4.68 -17.85 -20.65
N LYS A 240 -3.82 -17.59 -21.66
CA LYS A 240 -3.68 -18.49 -22.80
C LYS A 240 -3.06 -19.80 -22.34
N ALA A 241 -3.61 -20.91 -22.81
CA ALA A 241 -3.01 -22.24 -22.65
C ALA A 241 -1.52 -22.20 -23.00
N LEU A 242 -0.71 -22.83 -22.16
CA LEU A 242 0.73 -22.96 -22.40
C LEU A 242 0.96 -23.72 -23.71
N PRO A 243 1.95 -23.31 -24.52
CA PRO A 243 2.29 -24.06 -25.72
C PRO A 243 2.80 -25.45 -25.31
N GLU A 244 2.08 -26.49 -25.73
CA GLU A 244 2.54 -27.87 -25.59
C GLU A 244 3.63 -28.15 -26.63
N LEU A 245 4.69 -28.84 -26.20
CA LEU A 245 5.72 -29.32 -27.11
C LEU A 245 5.33 -30.72 -27.61
N ASP A 246 5.27 -30.91 -28.93
CA ASP A 246 5.03 -32.22 -29.56
C ASP A 246 6.22 -33.21 -29.40
N ARG A 247 7.22 -32.85 -28.57
CA ARG A 247 8.45 -33.62 -28.36
C ARG A 247 8.88 -33.60 -26.89
N PRO A 248 9.71 -34.57 -26.44
CA PRO A 248 10.32 -34.52 -25.11
C PRO A 248 11.13 -33.23 -24.89
N VAL A 249 11.07 -32.72 -23.65
CA VAL A 249 11.85 -31.57 -23.20
C VAL A 249 13.34 -31.91 -23.24
N ASN A 250 14.15 -31.01 -23.78
CA ASN A 250 15.61 -31.14 -23.85
C ASN A 250 16.31 -29.98 -23.11
N GLN A 251 17.63 -30.00 -23.08
CA GLN A 251 18.42 -28.99 -22.37
C GLN A 251 18.30 -27.59 -23.01
N ASP A 252 18.11 -27.51 -24.33
CA ASP A 252 17.96 -26.23 -25.03
C ASP A 252 16.66 -25.52 -24.65
N ASP A 253 15.58 -26.27 -24.38
CA ASP A 253 14.33 -25.71 -23.87
C ASP A 253 14.52 -25.04 -22.51
N ILE A 254 15.26 -25.71 -21.62
CA ILE A 254 15.58 -25.19 -20.28
C ILE A 254 16.41 -23.90 -20.41
N ASN A 255 17.44 -23.91 -21.25
CA ASN A 255 18.28 -22.74 -21.51
C ASN A 255 17.45 -21.57 -22.06
N HIS A 256 16.53 -21.85 -23.00
CA HIS A 256 15.66 -20.84 -23.59
C HIS A 256 14.74 -20.20 -22.54
N VAL A 257 14.09 -21.00 -21.68
CA VAL A 257 13.22 -20.48 -20.61
C VAL A 257 14.00 -19.60 -19.63
N VAL A 258 15.20 -20.04 -19.22
CA VAL A 258 16.05 -19.26 -18.30
C VAL A 258 16.45 -17.91 -18.92
N LEU A 259 16.87 -17.90 -20.19
CA LEU A 259 17.21 -16.67 -20.90
C LEU A 259 16.00 -15.76 -21.07
N GLN A 260 14.84 -16.33 -21.40
CA GLN A 260 13.60 -15.58 -21.57
C GLN A 260 13.16 -14.89 -20.27
N ILE A 261 13.24 -15.58 -19.12
CA ILE A 261 12.97 -15.00 -17.81
C ILE A 261 13.96 -13.86 -17.50
N ALA A 262 15.25 -14.07 -17.77
CA ALA A 262 16.29 -13.08 -17.51
C ALA A 262 16.15 -11.80 -18.35
N GLU A 263 15.74 -11.93 -19.61
CA GLU A 263 15.51 -10.79 -20.51
C GLU A 263 14.23 -10.02 -20.21
N SER A 264 13.29 -10.66 -19.51
CA SER A 264 11.91 -10.18 -19.33
C SER A 264 11.58 -9.71 -17.92
N ASP A 265 12.57 -9.19 -17.18
CA ASP A 265 12.34 -8.57 -15.87
C ASP A 265 11.62 -7.20 -15.99
N TYR A 266 10.30 -7.28 -16.13
CA TYR A 266 9.40 -6.15 -16.25
C TYR A 266 8.68 -5.80 -14.93
N LEU A 267 8.80 -6.64 -13.90
CA LEU A 267 8.07 -6.54 -12.63
C LEU A 267 8.39 -5.26 -11.85
N GLY A 268 9.58 -4.69 -12.03
CA GLY A 268 9.91 -3.36 -11.49
C GLY A 268 9.42 -2.19 -12.37
N ARG A 269 9.23 -2.41 -13.67
CA ARG A 269 8.98 -1.34 -14.66
C ARG A 269 7.50 -1.05 -14.84
N LEU A 270 6.66 -2.09 -14.87
CA LEU A 270 5.22 -1.97 -15.11
C LEU A 270 4.48 -1.27 -13.95
N PRO A 271 4.72 -1.59 -12.66
CA PRO A 271 4.08 -0.86 -11.55
C PRO A 271 4.43 0.63 -11.52
N ASN A 272 5.68 0.98 -11.83
CA ASN A 272 6.12 2.38 -11.94
C ASN A 272 5.46 3.10 -13.14
N LEU A 273 5.26 2.38 -14.24
CA LEU A 273 4.52 2.89 -15.39
C LEU A 273 3.05 3.12 -15.02
N HIS A 274 2.42 2.14 -14.37
CA HIS A 274 1.05 2.25 -13.87
C HIS A 274 0.87 3.41 -12.90
N LEU A 275 1.79 3.61 -11.96
CA LEU A 275 1.76 4.76 -11.06
C LEU A 275 1.76 6.11 -11.81
N ALA A 276 2.55 6.24 -12.88
CA ALA A 276 2.51 7.47 -13.68
C ALA A 276 1.24 7.60 -14.54
N TYR A 277 0.67 6.48 -15.00
CA TYR A 277 -0.63 6.46 -15.69
C TYR A 277 -1.76 6.90 -14.76
N THR A 278 -1.79 6.38 -13.54
CA THR A 278 -2.79 6.76 -12.53
C THR A 278 -2.76 8.26 -12.21
N ASP A 279 -1.56 8.87 -12.17
CA ASP A 279 -1.42 10.32 -11.97
C ASP A 279 -1.85 11.13 -13.21
N SER A 280 -1.61 10.62 -14.42
CA SER A 280 -1.89 11.35 -15.66
C SER A 280 -3.37 11.25 -16.05
N TYR A 281 -3.90 10.04 -16.03
CA TYR A 281 -5.18 9.67 -16.65
C TYR A 281 -6.26 9.28 -15.63
N GLY A 282 -5.90 9.00 -14.38
CA GLY A 282 -6.82 8.40 -13.40
C GLY A 282 -6.67 6.89 -13.34
N VAL A 283 -7.20 6.29 -12.28
CA VAL A 283 -6.94 4.90 -11.88
C VAL A 283 -7.94 3.94 -12.49
N ASP A 284 -9.21 4.34 -12.47
CA ASP A 284 -10.37 3.72 -13.08
C ASP A 284 -10.55 4.11 -14.56
N SER A 285 -9.57 4.83 -15.11
CA SER A 285 -9.65 5.29 -16.49
C SER A 285 -9.48 4.13 -17.47
N ASN A 286 -10.57 3.86 -18.20
CA ASN A 286 -10.57 3.04 -19.41
C ASN A 286 -10.20 3.85 -20.67
N GLU A 287 -10.05 5.17 -20.54
CA GLU A 287 -9.69 6.02 -21.67
C GLU A 287 -8.26 5.74 -22.12
N ARG A 288 -8.07 5.70 -23.43
CA ARG A 288 -6.77 5.52 -24.06
C ARG A 288 -6.41 6.80 -24.82
N PRO A 289 -5.20 7.34 -24.64
CA PRO A 289 -4.71 8.47 -25.44
C PRO A 289 -4.73 8.19 -26.95
N ASN A 290 -4.49 6.95 -27.35
CA ASN A 290 -4.62 6.46 -28.73
C ASN A 290 -4.75 4.92 -28.73
N LYS A 291 -4.98 4.31 -29.92
CA LYS A 291 -5.19 2.87 -30.07
C LYS A 291 -4.00 1.99 -29.61
N ASP A 292 -2.78 2.51 -29.67
CA ASP A 292 -1.55 1.79 -29.33
C ASP A 292 -1.17 1.88 -27.84
N VAL A 293 -1.92 2.68 -27.06
CA VAL A 293 -1.66 2.95 -25.65
C VAL A 293 -2.71 2.24 -24.80
N LEU A 294 -2.26 1.55 -23.75
CA LEU A 294 -3.15 0.86 -22.83
C LEU A 294 -3.91 1.87 -21.96
N SER A 295 -5.11 1.52 -21.51
CA SER A 295 -5.76 2.26 -20.43
C SER A 295 -5.09 1.94 -19.09
N THR A 296 -5.37 2.74 -18.06
CA THR A 296 -4.82 2.48 -16.72
C THR A 296 -5.31 1.13 -16.19
N LEU A 297 -6.59 0.81 -16.41
CA LEU A 297 -7.19 -0.47 -16.00
C LEU A 297 -6.56 -1.68 -16.71
N ILE A 298 -6.30 -1.59 -18.01
CA ILE A 298 -5.67 -2.69 -18.76
C ILE A 298 -4.21 -2.85 -18.33
N LEU A 299 -3.52 -1.76 -18.04
CA LEU A 299 -2.17 -1.82 -17.52
C LEU A 299 -2.11 -2.49 -16.13
N ALA A 300 -3.17 -2.37 -15.31
CA ALA A 300 -3.28 -3.11 -14.05
C ALA A 300 -3.37 -4.62 -14.31
N GLY A 301 -4.25 -5.08 -15.20
CA GLY A 301 -4.34 -6.51 -15.55
C GLY A 301 -3.06 -7.07 -16.19
N VAL A 302 -2.37 -6.26 -17.01
CA VAL A 302 -1.04 -6.58 -17.54
C VAL A 302 -0.01 -6.79 -16.43
N ILE A 303 -0.09 -6.05 -15.32
CA ILE A 303 0.82 -6.27 -14.20
C ILE A 303 0.53 -7.60 -13.52
N SER A 304 -0.75 -7.92 -13.26
CA SER A 304 -1.15 -9.19 -12.64
C SER A 304 -0.66 -10.37 -13.46
N PHE A 305 -0.93 -10.37 -14.77
CA PHE A 305 -0.39 -11.38 -15.69
C PHE A 305 1.14 -11.46 -15.67
N GLY A 306 1.82 -10.32 -15.47
CA GLY A 306 3.27 -10.26 -15.35
C GLY A 306 3.83 -10.96 -14.12
N VAL A 307 3.06 -11.07 -13.02
CA VAL A 307 3.48 -11.77 -11.79
C VAL A 307 3.70 -13.26 -12.07
N ASP A 308 2.78 -13.87 -12.81
CA ASP A 308 2.85 -15.30 -13.15
C ASP A 308 3.74 -15.60 -14.35
N SER A 309 4.31 -14.57 -15.00
CA SER A 309 5.14 -14.76 -16.19
C SER A 309 6.36 -15.66 -15.96
N GLY A 310 6.86 -15.76 -14.72
CA GLY A 310 7.91 -16.70 -14.35
C GLY A 310 7.47 -18.16 -14.32
N GLN A 311 6.17 -18.41 -14.09
CA GLN A 311 5.57 -19.75 -14.10
C GLN A 311 5.04 -20.11 -15.49
N THR A 312 4.39 -19.16 -16.16
CA THR A 312 3.72 -19.37 -17.45
C THR A 312 4.66 -19.19 -18.65
N GLY A 313 5.80 -18.52 -18.47
CA GLY A 313 6.68 -18.12 -19.58
C GLY A 313 6.02 -17.13 -20.54
N GLN A 314 4.85 -16.56 -20.20
CA GLN A 314 4.18 -15.57 -21.04
C GLN A 314 4.44 -14.17 -20.48
N HIS A 315 5.02 -13.29 -21.30
CA HIS A 315 5.20 -11.89 -20.92
C HIS A 315 4.13 -11.02 -21.59
N PRO A 316 3.40 -10.21 -20.83
CA PRO A 316 2.23 -9.49 -21.35
C PRO A 316 2.61 -8.34 -22.28
N LEU A 317 3.82 -7.78 -22.11
CA LEU A 317 4.34 -6.71 -22.95
C LEU A 317 5.81 -6.93 -23.27
N ASP A 318 6.17 -6.61 -24.51
CA ASP A 318 7.57 -6.54 -24.95
C ASP A 318 8.20 -5.15 -24.66
N ASN A 319 9.52 -5.05 -24.84
CA ASN A 319 10.26 -3.81 -24.66
C ASN A 319 9.77 -2.66 -25.56
N ASN A 320 9.28 -2.95 -26.77
CA ASN A 320 8.82 -1.94 -27.72
C ASN A 320 7.46 -1.37 -27.32
N GLN A 321 6.54 -2.22 -26.87
CA GLN A 321 5.25 -1.85 -26.31
C GLN A 321 5.44 -1.03 -25.03
N ILE A 322 6.35 -1.44 -24.13
CA ILE A 322 6.69 -0.64 -22.94
C ILE A 322 7.23 0.75 -23.33
N ARG A 323 8.10 0.83 -24.36
CA ARG A 323 8.59 2.12 -24.88
C ARG A 323 7.46 2.98 -25.43
N LYS A 324 6.48 2.40 -26.14
CA LYS A 324 5.28 3.14 -26.61
C LYS A 324 4.49 3.72 -25.44
N GLN A 325 4.26 2.93 -24.38
CA GLN A 325 3.56 3.42 -23.19
C GLN A 325 4.32 4.57 -22.49
N LYS A 326 5.66 4.50 -22.41
CA LYS A 326 6.46 5.60 -21.85
C LYS A 326 6.37 6.89 -22.68
N LYS A 327 6.41 6.77 -24.01
CA LYS A 327 6.24 7.91 -24.92
C LYS A 327 4.86 8.55 -24.79
N ALA A 328 3.81 7.78 -24.48
CA ALA A 328 2.49 8.33 -24.20
C ALA A 328 2.46 9.27 -22.98
N LEU A 329 3.40 9.09 -22.05
CA LEU A 329 3.66 9.99 -20.92
C LEU A 329 4.72 11.05 -21.22
N ARG A 330 5.08 11.25 -22.50
CA ARG A 330 6.18 12.14 -22.95
C ARG A 330 7.55 11.79 -22.36
N ASP A 331 7.74 10.53 -21.96
CA ASP A 331 8.93 10.08 -21.22
C ASP A 331 9.19 10.85 -19.91
N GLU A 332 8.13 11.44 -19.34
CA GLU A 332 8.17 12.16 -18.07
C GLU A 332 7.54 11.32 -16.95
N ARG A 333 7.91 11.66 -15.70
CA ARG A 333 7.32 11.07 -14.49
C ARG A 333 6.82 12.16 -13.53
N PRO A 334 5.84 11.86 -12.67
CA PRO A 334 5.51 12.74 -11.57
C PRO A 334 6.72 13.08 -10.69
N ASP A 335 6.80 14.32 -10.23
CA ASP A 335 7.88 14.85 -9.37
C ASP A 335 8.11 14.04 -8.08
N PHE A 336 7.06 13.44 -7.51
CA PHE A 336 7.15 12.62 -6.30
C PHE A 336 7.76 11.22 -6.52
N MET A 337 7.98 10.77 -7.76
CA MET A 337 8.60 9.47 -8.04
C MET A 337 10.14 9.49 -7.92
N GLU A 338 10.75 10.67 -7.77
CA GLU A 338 12.18 10.85 -7.49
C GLU A 338 13.14 10.08 -8.41
N ASN A 339 12.82 10.00 -9.71
CA ASN A 339 13.71 9.35 -10.67
C ASN A 339 14.70 10.37 -11.27
N ALA A 340 15.94 10.37 -10.78
CA ALA A 340 16.99 11.29 -11.20
C ALA A 340 17.34 11.21 -12.70
N ASN A 341 17.09 10.07 -13.34
CA ASN A 341 17.44 9.82 -14.74
C ASN A 341 16.31 10.18 -15.72
N MET A 342 15.19 10.73 -15.25
CA MET A 342 14.03 11.06 -16.07
C MET A 342 13.58 12.50 -15.84
N LYS A 343 13.00 13.11 -16.90
CA LYS A 343 12.32 14.39 -16.76
C LYS A 343 11.11 14.23 -15.85
N SER A 344 10.87 15.21 -14.98
CA SER A 344 9.76 15.19 -14.05
C SER A 344 8.80 16.35 -14.26
N TYR A 345 7.50 16.10 -14.14
CA TYR A 345 6.47 17.15 -14.14
C TYR A 345 5.83 17.31 -12.75
N PRO A 346 5.36 18.52 -12.40
CA PRO A 346 4.63 18.74 -11.16
C PRO A 346 3.24 18.10 -11.24
N SER A 347 2.97 17.06 -10.44
CA SER A 347 1.63 16.46 -10.38
C SER A 347 0.58 17.49 -9.91
N LYS A 348 -0.58 17.51 -10.57
CA LYS A 348 -1.72 18.40 -10.28
C LYS A 348 -2.97 17.68 -9.78
N LYS A 349 -3.02 16.35 -9.80
CA LYS A 349 -4.22 15.58 -9.42
C LYS A 349 -4.36 15.48 -7.90
N TYR A 350 -5.61 15.43 -7.45
CA TYR A 350 -6.00 15.35 -6.03
C TYR A 350 -6.29 13.90 -5.60
N LEU A 351 -5.38 12.97 -5.88
CA LEU A 351 -5.40 11.69 -5.17
C LEU A 351 -4.79 11.95 -3.79
N ILE A 352 -5.47 11.63 -2.68
CA ILE A 352 -5.09 12.12 -1.35
C ILE A 352 -3.62 11.82 -1.03
N ASN A 353 -3.13 10.63 -1.36
CA ASN A 353 -1.74 10.26 -1.14
C ASN A 353 -0.78 10.93 -2.13
N ILE A 354 -1.14 11.11 -3.41
CA ILE A 354 -0.32 11.87 -4.36
C ILE A 354 -0.23 13.34 -3.95
N HIS A 355 -1.35 13.96 -3.58
CA HIS A 355 -1.40 15.33 -3.09
C HIS A 355 -0.58 15.49 -1.82
N PHE A 356 -0.66 14.52 -0.90
CA PHE A 356 0.14 14.53 0.31
C PHE A 356 1.62 14.29 0.03
N LYS A 357 1.99 13.28 -0.75
CA LYS A 357 3.36 13.04 -1.24
C LYS A 357 3.94 14.30 -1.85
N ARG A 358 3.20 14.95 -2.76
CA ARG A 358 3.59 16.21 -3.38
C ARG A 358 3.84 17.31 -2.34
N LYS A 359 2.91 17.51 -1.39
CA LYS A 359 3.05 18.53 -0.35
C LYS A 359 4.21 18.23 0.60
N LEU A 360 4.37 16.99 1.03
CA LEU A 360 5.43 16.54 1.90
C LEU A 360 6.79 16.64 1.19
N TYR A 361 6.90 16.13 -0.04
CA TYR A 361 8.06 16.25 -0.91
C TYR A 361 8.48 17.69 -1.16
N ARG A 362 7.54 18.57 -1.51
CA ARG A 362 7.83 20.00 -1.72
C ARG A 362 8.18 20.71 -0.41
N SER A 363 7.60 20.30 0.71
CA SER A 363 7.93 20.88 2.02
C SER A 363 9.30 20.42 2.51
N SER A 364 9.67 19.15 2.32
CA SER A 364 11.01 18.66 2.65
C SER A 364 12.09 19.27 1.76
N ARG A 365 11.85 19.38 0.43
CA ARG A 365 12.71 20.11 -0.52
C ARG A 365 12.94 21.56 -0.10
N ARG A 366 11.94 22.25 0.47
CA ARG A 366 12.07 23.61 1.00
C ARG A 366 12.85 23.68 2.31
N MET A 367 12.78 22.64 3.15
CA MET A 367 13.49 22.59 4.43
C MET A 367 14.97 22.23 4.28
N LEU A 368 15.32 21.40 3.29
CA LEU A 368 16.69 20.92 3.02
C LEU A 368 17.79 22.03 3.05
N PRO A 369 17.62 23.21 2.42
CA PRO A 369 18.61 24.28 2.49
C PRO A 369 18.85 24.84 3.90
N GLY A 370 17.78 25.02 4.70
CA GLY A 370 17.90 25.51 6.08
C GLY A 370 18.58 24.48 7.00
N TRP A 371 18.38 23.20 6.73
CA TRP A 371 19.03 22.10 7.46
C TRP A 371 20.51 21.97 7.10
N ASN A 372 20.86 22.17 5.83
CA ASN A 372 22.26 22.26 5.40
C ASN A 372 22.97 23.47 6.04
N GLY A 373 22.24 24.54 6.33
CA GLY A 373 22.75 25.69 7.09
C GLY A 373 22.93 25.43 8.59
N LEU A 374 22.17 24.50 9.18
CA LEU A 374 22.35 24.05 10.58
C LEU A 374 23.49 23.05 10.77
N LEU A 375 23.92 22.42 9.67
CA LEU A 375 25.05 21.47 9.59
C LEU A 375 26.40 22.15 9.30
N ARG A 376 26.38 23.41 8.83
CA ARG A 376 27.54 24.30 8.77
C ARG A 376 27.63 25.09 10.06
#